data_AF-A0A1H8V7K7-F1
#
_entry.id   AF-A0A1H8V7K7-F1
#
_cell.length_a   1.000
_cell.length_b   1.000
_cell.length_c   1.000
_cell.angle_alpha   90.00
_cell.angle_beta   90.00
_cell.angle_gamma   90.00
#
_symmetry.space_group_name_H-M   'P 1'
#
loop_
_entity.id
_entity.type
_entity.pdbx_description
1 polymer ?
#
loop_
_entity_poly.entity_id
_entity_poly.type
_entity_poly.pdbx_seq_one_letter_code
_entity_poly.pdbx_strand_id
1 'polypeptide(L)' 'MRAALAVSYARIHWQNLVNFGIVPPEFIDRADYQAIEQGDTLELPDVREEIQNGTRATVRNAT' A
#
# COMPACT_ATOMS: atom_id res chain seq x y z
N MET A 1 2.29 -3.72 12.33
CA MET A 1 2.27 -3.51 10.86
C MET A 1 1.50 -2.21 10.61
N ARG A 2 2.00 -1.32 9.74
CA ARG A 2 1.33 -0.04 9.43
C ARG A 2 0.57 -0.10 8.09
N ALA A 3 1.12 -0.83 7.13
CA ALA A 3 0.49 -1.11 5.84
C ALA A 3 0.80 -2.55 5.40
N ALA A 4 -0.05 -3.11 4.54
CA ALA A 4 0.27 -4.25 3.70
C ALA A 4 0.15 -3.78 2.24
N LEU A 5 1.19 -3.98 1.44
CA LEU A 5 1.16 -3.68 0.01
C LEU A 5 1.10 -5.01 -0.75
N ALA A 6 0.16 -5.16 -1.66
CA ALA A 6 -0.04 -6.40 -2.40
C ALA A 6 -0.50 -6.13 -3.84
N VAL A 7 -0.33 -7.12 -4.71
CA VAL A 7 -0.87 -7.07 -6.08
C VAL A 7 -2.39 -7.17 -6.09
N SER A 8 -2.99 -7.87 -5.13
CA SER A 8 -4.45 -7.97 -4.99
C SER A 8 -4.84 -8.53 -3.62
N TYR A 9 -6.06 -8.23 -3.15
CA TYR A 9 -6.61 -8.76 -1.90
C TYR A 9 -7.86 -9.61 -2.08
N ALA A 10 -8.01 -10.63 -1.23
CA ALA A 10 -9.32 -11.25 -0.99
C ALA A 10 -10.22 -10.29 -0.19
N ARG A 11 -11.50 -10.19 -0.56
CA ARG A 11 -12.47 -9.22 -0.01
C ARG A 11 -12.57 -9.21 1.53
N ILE A 12 -12.57 -10.39 2.17
CA ILE A 12 -12.68 -10.48 3.64
C ILE A 12 -11.37 -10.07 4.31
N HIS A 13 -10.22 -10.42 3.71
CA HIS A 13 -8.92 -10.04 4.25
C HIS A 13 -8.70 -8.53 4.18
N TRP A 14 -9.06 -7.90 3.06
CA TRP A 14 -9.02 -6.45 2.89
C TRP A 14 -9.81 -5.71 3.99
N GLN A 15 -11.05 -6.13 4.26
CA GLN A 15 -11.88 -5.52 5.31
C GLN A 15 -11.25 -5.65 6.69
N ASN A 16 -10.65 -6.80 7.01
CA ASN A 16 -9.99 -7.00 8.29
C ASN A 16 -8.82 -6.04 8.47
N LEU A 17 -7.99 -5.85 7.44
CA LEU A 17 -6.87 -4.89 7.49
C LEU A 17 -7.37 -3.48 7.81
N VAL A 18 -8.41 -3.02 7.11
CA VAL A 18 -9.02 -1.71 7.36
C VAL A 18 -9.58 -1.62 8.79
N ASN A 19 -10.29 -2.64 9.28
CA ASN A 19 -10.85 -2.67 10.63
C ASN A 19 -9.77 -2.61 11.73
N PHE A 20 -8.56 -3.10 11.45
CA PHE A 20 -7.42 -3.03 12.36
C PHE A 20 -6.54 -1.78 12.16
N GLY A 21 -6.97 -0.82 11.34
CA GLY A 21 -6.22 0.41 11.08
C GLY A 21 -4.95 0.19 10.25
N ILE A 22 -4.89 -0.90 9.48
CA ILE A 22 -3.79 -1.20 8.57
C ILE A 22 -4.19 -0.75 7.17
N VAL A 23 -3.36 0.08 6.53
CA VAL A 23 -3.62 0.54 5.17
C VAL A 23 -3.29 -0.59 4.18
N PRO A 24 -4.23 -1.03 3.31
CA PRO A 24 -3.98 -2.11 2.37
C PRO A 24 -3.90 -1.60 0.91
N PRO A 25 -2.87 -0.81 0.52
CA PRO A 25 -2.72 -0.39 -0.88
C PRO A 25 -2.56 -1.60 -1.80
N GLU A 26 -3.12 -1.46 -2.99
CA GLU A 26 -2.96 -2.38 -4.12
C GLU A 26 -2.13 -1.71 -5.20
N PHE A 27 -1.24 -2.46 -5.84
CA PHE A 27 -0.49 -1.94 -6.99
C PHE A 27 -1.43 -1.59 -8.14
N ILE A 28 -1.21 -0.44 -8.77
CA ILE A 28 -1.93 -0.06 -10.00
C ILE A 28 -1.29 -0.75 -11.20
N ASP A 29 0.04 -0.80 -11.24
CA ASP A 29 0.81 -1.54 -12.23
C ASP A 29 1.54 -2.70 -11.54
N ARG A 30 1.40 -3.91 -12.12
CA ARG A 30 2.07 -5.11 -11.61
C ARG A 30 3.58 -5.07 -11.85
N ALA A 31 4.07 -4.26 -12.80
CA ALA A 31 5.50 -4.06 -13.03
C ALA A 31 6.19 -3.39 -11.83
N ASP A 32 5.49 -2.51 -11.10
CA ASP A 32 6.03 -1.84 -9.91
C ASP A 32 6.42 -2.83 -8.81
N TYR A 33 5.69 -3.95 -8.70
CA TYR A 33 6.04 -5.02 -7.76
C TYR A 33 7.39 -5.68 -8.08
N GLN A 34 7.76 -5.75 -9.37
CA GLN A 34 9.03 -6.35 -9.80
C GLN A 34 10.24 -5.45 -9.52
N ALA A 35 10.00 -4.15 -9.30
CA ALA A 35 11.04 -3.16 -9.01
C ALA A 35 11.35 -3.03 -7.51
N ILE A 36 10.69 -3.81 -6.65
CA ILE A 36 10.87 -3.80 -5.20
C ILE A 36 11.56 -5.09 -4.77
N GLU A 37 12.65 -4.95 -4.03
CA GLU A 37 13.42 -6.08 -3.51
C GLU A 37 13.20 -6.27 -2.01
N GLN A 38 13.50 -7.49 -1.55
CA GLN A 38 13.47 -7.76 -0.11
C GLN A 38 14.57 -6.96 0.58
N GLY A 39 14.18 -6.16 1.58
CA GLY A 39 15.10 -5.29 2.31
C GLY A 39 14.86 -3.81 2.01
N ASP A 40 14.12 -3.49 0.94
CA ASP A 40 13.76 -2.12 0.61
C ASP A 40 12.89 -1.49 1.71
N THR A 41 13.20 -0.24 2.00
CA THR A 41 12.37 0.65 2.82
C THR A 41 11.42 1.41 1.92
N LEU A 42 10.12 1.15 2.08
CA LEU A 42 9.06 1.85 1.37
C LEU A 42 8.40 2.90 2.26
N GLU A 43 8.14 4.07 1.68
CA GLU A 43 7.49 5.20 2.33
C GLU A 43 6.16 5.53 1.64
N LEU A 44 5.16 5.94 2.44
CA LEU A 44 3.91 6.49 1.95
C LEU A 44 3.76 7.91 2.52
N PRO A 45 4.41 8.91 1.91
CA PRO A 45 4.60 10.23 2.52
C PRO A 45 3.28 10.95 2.80
N ASP A 46 2.32 10.85 1.87
CA ASP A 46 1.09 11.66 1.87
C ASP A 46 -0.17 10.82 2.07
N VAL A 47 -0.02 9.56 2.52
CA VAL A 47 -1.08 8.54 2.54
C VAL A 47 -2.36 8.97 3.22
N ARG A 48 -2.27 9.80 4.26
CA ARG A 48 -3.44 10.30 4.98
C ARG A 48 -4.27 11.25 4.12
N GLU A 49 -3.60 12.21 3.50
CA GLU A 49 -4.25 13.22 2.66
C GLU A 49 -4.81 12.57 1.39
N GLU A 50 -4.04 11.69 0.75
CA GLU A 50 -4.45 10.99 -0.47
C GLU A 50 -5.70 10.12 -0.24
N ILE A 51 -5.76 9.41 0.90
CA ILE A 51 -6.96 8.64 1.27
C ILE A 51 -8.15 9.56 1.54
N GLN A 52 -7.94 10.67 2.26
CA GLN A 52 -9.02 11.62 2.58
C GLN A 52 -9.61 12.29 1.33
N ASN A 53 -8.76 12.57 0.34
CA ASN A 53 -9.15 13.15 -0.94
C ASN A 53 -9.67 12.10 -1.94
N GLY A 54 -9.64 10.81 -1.59
CA GLY A 54 -10.07 9.73 -2.47
C GLY A 54 -9.17 9.54 -3.70
N THR A 55 -7.91 9.97 -3.62
CA THR A 55 -6.92 9.81 -4.68
C THR A 55 -6.15 8.50 -4.52
N ARG A 56 -5.26 8.22 -5.47
CA ARG A 56 -4.33 7.09 -5.38
C ARG A 56 -3.25 7.41 -4.36
N ALA A 57 -2.87 6.41 -3.56
CA ALA A 57 -1.79 6.56 -2.59
C ALA A 57 -0.42 6.43 -3.29
N THR A 58 0.50 7.33 -2.97
CA THR A 58 1.87 7.30 -3.49
C THR A 58 2.75 6.43 -2.59
N VAL A 59 3.50 5.51 -3.21
CA VAL A 59 4.52 4.70 -2.54
C VAL A 59 5.88 5.05 -3.15
N ARG A 60 6.86 5.37 -2.30
CA ARG A 60 8.24 5.68 -2.70
C ARG A 60 9.21 4.63 -2.15
N ASN A 61 10.10 4.13 -2.99
CA ASN A 61 11.27 3.36 -2.53
C ASN A 61 12.36 4.33 -2.05
N ALA A 62 12.84 4.16 -0.82
CA ALA A 62 13.80 5.04 -0.16
C ALA A 62 15.18 4.40 0.06
N THR A 63 15.48 3.33 -0.68
CA THR A 63 16.72 2.52 -0.56
C THR A 63 17.53 2.58 -1.84
#